data_AF-A0A069PMK8-F1
#
_entry.id   AF-A0A069PMK8-F1
#
_cell.length_a   1.000
_cell.length_b   1.000
_cell.length_c   1.000
_cell.angle_alpha   90.00
_cell.angle_beta   90.00
_cell.angle_gamma   90.00
#
_symmetry.space_group_name_H-M   'P 1'
#
loop_
_entity.id
_entity.type
_entity.pdbx_description
1 polymer ?
#
loop_
_entity_poly.entity_id
_entity_poly.type
_entity_poly.pdbx_seq_one_letter_code
_entity_poly.pdbx_strand_id
1 'polypeptide(L)'
;MDEHANESPTNECEARYRRYEAAGEASIRAQLEEEGSPADSEAHAKRAWLFQKEAGRQNEERRAMFASVAAANDAAQIARASAEASRRSAFWTMIAALAATLGVLVNAAIALGWLDWLRRAAP
;
A
#
# COMPACT_ATOMS: atom_id res chain seq x y z
N MET A 1 -40.96 -24.08 27.79
CA MET A 1 -40.60 -22.78 27.18
C MET A 1 -39.59 -22.22 28.14
N ASP A 2 -38.36 -22.69 27.99
CA ASP A 2 -37.35 -22.73 29.03
C ASP A 2 -36.36 -21.59 28.79
N GLU A 3 -36.61 -20.45 29.42
CA GLU A 3 -35.80 -19.22 29.35
C GLU A 3 -34.50 -19.30 30.19
N HIS A 4 -33.83 -20.46 30.22
CA HIS A 4 -32.61 -20.65 31.03
C HIS A 4 -31.36 -20.99 30.22
N ALA A 5 -31.34 -20.69 28.92
CA ALA A 5 -30.27 -21.13 28.02
C ALA A 5 -29.62 -19.98 27.24
N ASN A 6 -28.99 -18.99 27.90
CA ASN A 6 -27.85 -18.28 27.28
C ASN A 6 -26.98 -17.41 28.23
N GLU A 7 -26.80 -17.77 29.50
CA GLU A 7 -25.77 -17.15 30.36
C GLU A 7 -24.41 -17.78 30.06
N SER A 8 -23.94 -17.59 28.83
CA SER A 8 -22.60 -18.05 28.42
C SER A 8 -21.54 -17.13 29.07
N PRO A 9 -20.39 -17.65 29.53
CA PRO A 9 -19.33 -16.85 30.18
C PRO A 9 -18.81 -15.70 29.31
N THR A 10 -19.02 -15.78 28.00
CA THR A 10 -18.75 -14.71 27.02
C THR A 10 -19.67 -13.50 27.19
N ASN A 11 -20.95 -13.68 27.50
CA ASN A 11 -21.93 -12.60 27.63
C ASN A 11 -21.66 -11.75 28.89
N GLU A 12 -21.27 -12.40 29.98
CA GLU A 12 -20.86 -11.71 31.21
C GLU A 12 -19.55 -10.94 31.05
N CYS A 13 -18.62 -11.48 30.25
CA CYS A 13 -17.37 -10.80 29.91
C CYS A 13 -17.64 -9.55 29.07
N GLU A 14 -18.50 -9.66 28.05
CA GLU A 14 -18.88 -8.54 27.20
C GLU A 14 -19.62 -7.45 28.00
N ALA A 15 -20.54 -7.83 28.88
CA ALA A 15 -21.24 -6.90 29.75
C ALA A 15 -20.29 -6.19 30.74
N ARG A 16 -19.25 -6.87 31.23
CA ARG A 16 -18.16 -6.25 32.01
C ARG A 16 -17.37 -5.26 31.19
N TYR A 17 -16.97 -5.62 29.98
CA TYR A 17 -16.17 -4.73 29.12
C TYR A 17 -16.96 -3.48 28.70
N ARG A 18 -18.27 -3.59 28.46
CA ARG A 18 -19.11 -2.41 28.21
C ARG A 18 -19.15 -1.46 29.42
N ARG A 19 -19.12 -1.99 30.64
CA ARG A 19 -19.03 -1.15 31.85
C ARG A 19 -17.67 -0.44 31.93
N TYR A 20 -16.58 -1.12 31.59
CA TYR A 20 -15.26 -0.49 31.53
C TYR A 20 -15.18 0.58 30.45
N GLU A 21 -15.81 0.36 29.29
CA GLU A 21 -15.91 1.37 28.24
C GLU A 21 -16.69 2.61 28.69
N ALA A 22 -17.81 2.43 29.39
CA ALA A 22 -18.59 3.54 29.93
C ALA A 22 -17.83 4.34 31.01
N ALA A 23 -17.02 3.67 31.82
CA ALA A 23 -16.17 4.32 32.84
C ALA A 23 -14.97 5.05 32.22
N GLY A 24 -14.44 4.54 31.11
CA GLY A 24 -13.29 5.09 30.39
C GLY A 24 -11.93 4.59 30.90
N GLU A 25 -10.94 4.59 30.01
CA GLU A 25 -9.63 3.96 30.27
C GLU A 25 -8.86 4.59 31.44
N ALA A 26 -8.94 5.91 31.59
CA ALA A 26 -8.26 6.63 32.66
C ALA A 26 -8.82 6.27 34.04
N SER A 27 -10.14 6.09 34.16
CA SER A 27 -10.76 5.73 35.44
C SER A 27 -10.47 4.27 35.82
N ILE A 28 -10.43 3.37 34.83
CA ILE A 28 -10.06 1.96 35.05
C ILE A 28 -8.60 1.82 35.50
N ARG A 29 -7.69 2.63 34.95
CA ARG A 29 -6.30 2.69 35.42
C ARG A 29 -6.20 3.21 36.86
N ALA A 30 -6.92 4.28 37.19
CA ALA A 30 -6.96 4.80 38.56
C ALA A 30 -7.53 3.78 39.56
N GLN A 31 -8.60 3.07 39.18
CA GLN A 31 -9.16 1.99 40.01
C GLN A 31 -8.16 0.85 40.22
N LEU A 32 -7.38 0.50 39.20
CA LEU A 32 -6.32 -0.52 39.28
C LEU A 32 -5.15 -0.10 40.18
N GLU A 33 -4.88 1.20 40.29
CA GLU A 33 -3.85 1.76 41.17
C GLU A 33 -4.33 1.79 42.63
N GLU A 34 -5.63 2.00 42.85
CA GLU A 34 -6.28 2.03 44.17
C GLU A 34 -6.58 0.62 44.72
N GLU A 35 -6.98 -0.31 43.85
CA GLU A 35 -7.14 -1.75 44.13
C GLU A 35 -5.75 -2.42 44.24
N GLY A 36 -5.02 -2.11 45.32
CA GLY A 36 -3.65 -2.58 45.58
C GLY A 36 -3.46 -4.10 45.72
N SER A 37 -4.49 -4.93 45.46
CA SER A 37 -4.41 -6.39 45.45
C SER A 37 -4.35 -6.92 44.02
N PRO A 38 -3.19 -7.42 43.56
CA PRO A 38 -3.05 -7.92 42.19
C PRO A 38 -3.77 -9.25 41.94
N ALA A 39 -4.26 -9.93 42.99
CA ALA A 39 -4.90 -11.24 42.92
C ALA A 39 -6.44 -11.17 42.78
N ASP A 40 -7.02 -9.96 42.74
CA ASP A 40 -8.46 -9.84 42.51
C ASP A 40 -8.82 -10.15 41.05
N SER A 41 -9.84 -10.99 40.87
CA SER A 41 -10.36 -11.41 39.56
C SER A 41 -10.84 -10.22 38.73
N GLU A 42 -11.38 -9.18 39.37
CA GLU A 42 -11.81 -7.96 38.69
C GLU A 42 -10.61 -7.11 38.23
N ALA A 43 -9.58 -6.98 39.07
CA ALA A 43 -8.32 -6.34 38.69
C ALA A 43 -7.65 -7.05 37.50
N HIS A 44 -7.69 -8.39 37.45
CA HIS A 44 -7.23 -9.16 36.29
C HIS A 44 -8.06 -8.86 35.03
N ALA A 45 -9.38 -8.79 35.14
CA ALA A 45 -10.26 -8.49 34.02
C ALA A 45 -10.04 -7.06 33.48
N LYS A 46 -9.88 -6.07 34.35
CA LYS A 46 -9.56 -4.67 33.98
C LYS A 46 -8.22 -4.58 33.23
N ARG A 47 -7.18 -5.30 33.69
CA ARG A 47 -5.88 -5.37 33.00
C ARG A 47 -5.99 -6.04 31.63
N ALA A 48 -6.69 -7.17 31.54
CA ALA A 48 -6.90 -7.88 30.28
C ALA A 48 -7.59 -7.00 29.23
N TRP A 49 -8.61 -6.24 29.65
CA TRP A 49 -9.29 -5.27 28.81
C TRP A 49 -8.36 -4.14 28.32
N LEU A 50 -7.55 -3.56 29.22
CA LEU A 50 -6.56 -2.53 28.84
C LEU A 50 -5.52 -3.07 27.85
N PHE A 51 -5.04 -4.30 28.03
CA PHE A 51 -4.13 -4.94 27.07
C PHE A 51 -4.80 -5.17 25.72
N GLN A 52 -6.06 -5.59 25.70
CA GLN A 52 -6.81 -5.79 24.46
C GLN A 52 -6.99 -4.48 23.68
N LYS A 53 -7.32 -3.38 24.38
CA LYS A 53 -7.42 -2.02 23.81
C LYS A 53 -6.11 -1.58 23.16
N GLU A 54 -5.00 -1.74 23.88
CA GLU A 54 -3.68 -1.34 23.37
C GLU A 54 -3.24 -2.22 22.19
N ALA A 55 -3.50 -3.53 22.24
CA ALA A 55 -3.25 -4.43 21.12
C ALA A 55 -4.06 -4.06 19.87
N GLY A 56 -5.33 -3.65 20.04
CA GLY A 56 -6.16 -3.14 18.95
C GLY A 56 -5.58 -1.88 18.29
N ARG A 57 -5.09 -0.94 19.11
CA ARG A 57 -4.44 0.30 18.63
C ARG A 57 -3.16 0.00 17.83
N GLN A 58 -2.29 -0.86 18.36
CA GLN A 58 -1.07 -1.27 17.66
C GLN A 58 -1.36 -2.04 16.36
N ASN A 59 -2.45 -2.81 16.32
CA ASN A 59 -2.83 -3.54 15.12
C ASN A 59 -3.26 -2.57 13.99
N GLU A 60 -3.98 -1.50 14.33
CA GLU A 60 -4.36 -0.48 13.36
C GLU A 60 -3.14 0.31 12.84
N GLU A 61 -2.20 0.64 13.73
CA GLU A 61 -0.92 1.27 13.34
C GLU A 61 -0.09 0.35 12.42
N ARG A 62 0.00 -0.95 12.75
CA ARG A 62 0.65 -1.95 11.89
C ARG A 62 -0.06 -2.07 10.54
N ARG A 63 -1.39 -2.07 10.53
CA ARG A 63 -2.19 -2.15 9.30
C ARG A 63 -1.94 -0.94 8.40
N ALA A 64 -1.88 0.26 8.96
CA ALA A 64 -1.53 1.47 8.24
C ALA A 64 -0.10 1.41 7.68
N MET A 65 0.85 0.88 8.46
CA MET A 65 2.24 0.68 8.01
C MET A 65 2.34 -0.35 6.88
N PHE A 66 1.60 -1.46 6.94
CA PHE A 66 1.57 -2.43 5.84
C PHE A 66 0.90 -1.87 4.59
N ALA A 67 -0.14 -1.05 4.74
CA ALA A 67 -0.78 -0.35 3.62
C ALA A 67 0.20 0.62 2.93
N SER A 68 1.02 1.35 3.69
CA SER A 68 2.03 2.24 3.12
C SER A 68 3.15 1.48 2.39
N VAL A 69 3.58 0.34 2.93
CA VAL A 69 4.55 -0.55 2.26
C VAL A 69 3.99 -1.15 0.98
N ALA A 70 2.73 -1.60 1.00
CA ALA A 70 2.06 -2.12 -0.20
C ALA A 70 1.94 -1.05 -1.28
N ALA A 71 1.56 0.18 -0.92
CA ALA A 71 1.51 1.33 -1.83
C ALA A 71 2.90 1.71 -2.38
N ALA A 72 3.95 1.65 -1.55
CA ALA A 72 5.32 1.90 -1.99
C ALA A 72 5.83 0.83 -2.96
N ASN A 73 5.49 -0.44 -2.72
CA ASN A 73 5.81 -1.54 -3.64
C ASN A 73 5.08 -1.40 -4.97
N ASP A 74 3.79 -1.02 -4.96
CA ASP A 74 3.01 -0.77 -6.17
C ASP A 74 3.60 0.39 -6.99
N ALA A 75 3.98 1.50 -6.33
CA ALA A 75 4.69 2.60 -6.98
C ALA A 75 6.03 2.18 -7.60
N ALA A 76 6.79 1.30 -6.93
CA ALA A 76 8.04 0.76 -7.46
C ALA A 76 7.83 -0.15 -8.68
N GLN A 77 6.75 -0.95 -8.70
CA GLN A 77 6.36 -1.77 -9.85
C GLN A 77 5.92 -0.89 -11.03
N ILE A 78 5.11 0.14 -10.78
CA ILE A 78 4.69 1.11 -11.79
C ILE A 78 5.90 1.85 -12.38
N ALA A 79 6.88 2.23 -11.56
CA ALA A 79 8.13 2.85 -12.03
C ALA A 79 8.95 1.92 -12.93
N ARG A 80 9.04 0.62 -12.59
CA ARG A 80 9.69 -0.40 -13.43
C ARG A 80 8.95 -0.62 -14.76
N ALA A 81 7.63 -0.73 -14.72
CA ALA A 81 6.79 -0.89 -15.92
C ALA A 81 6.86 0.35 -16.84
N SER A 82 6.91 1.55 -16.25
CA SER A 82 7.07 2.81 -16.99
C SER A 82 8.43 2.91 -17.68
N ALA A 83 9.51 2.46 -17.01
CA ALA A 83 10.84 2.41 -17.60
C ALA A 83 10.94 1.45 -18.80
N GLU A 84 10.25 0.30 -18.75
CA GLU A 84 10.17 -0.63 -19.89
C GLU A 84 9.30 -0.08 -21.04
N ALA A 85 8.19 0.60 -20.73
CA ALA A 85 7.32 1.23 -21.72
C ALA A 85 8.00 2.38 -22.48
N SER A 86 8.84 3.18 -21.82
CA SER A 86 9.64 4.22 -22.47
C SER A 86 10.63 3.67 -23.50
N ARG A 87 11.20 2.47 -23.29
CA ARG A 87 12.15 1.89 -24.24
C ARG A 87 11.50 1.48 -25.56
N ARG A 88 10.27 0.96 -25.52
CA ARG A 88 9.55 0.51 -26.73
C ARG A 88 9.04 1.68 -27.57
N SER A 89 8.55 2.75 -26.94
CA SER A 89 8.09 3.95 -27.65
C SER A 89 9.26 4.72 -28.26
N ALA A 90 10.33 4.95 -27.50
CA ALA A 90 11.54 5.61 -27.99
C ALA A 90 12.18 4.87 -29.18
N PHE A 91 12.12 3.54 -29.20
CA PHE A 91 12.63 2.73 -30.32
C PHE A 91 11.85 2.99 -31.62
N TRP A 92 10.52 3.00 -31.56
CA TRP A 92 9.70 3.29 -32.74
C TRP A 92 9.86 4.74 -33.21
N THR A 93 10.02 5.70 -32.29
CA THR A 93 10.28 7.09 -32.65
C THR A 93 11.66 7.25 -33.31
N MET A 94 12.68 6.55 -32.82
CA MET A 94 14.02 6.55 -33.43
C MET A 94 13.99 5.96 -34.84
N ILE A 95 13.26 4.87 -35.05
CA ILE A 95 13.09 4.27 -36.38
C ILE A 95 12.35 5.22 -37.33
N ALA A 96 11.26 5.84 -36.88
CA ALA A 96 10.52 6.81 -37.69
C ALA A 96 11.39 8.01 -38.09
N ALA A 97 12.20 8.54 -37.15
CA ALA A 97 13.14 9.62 -37.42
C ALA A 97 14.23 9.22 -38.43
N LEU A 98 14.73 7.99 -38.36
CA LEU A 98 15.70 7.45 -39.33
C LEU A 98 15.08 7.29 -40.71
N ALA A 99 13.87 6.74 -40.80
CA ALA A 99 13.17 6.58 -42.08
C ALA A 99 12.88 7.93 -42.74
N ALA A 100 12.47 8.93 -41.95
CA ALA A 100 12.22 10.29 -42.45
C ALA A 100 13.50 10.96 -42.97
N THR A 101 14.60 10.86 -42.22
CA THR A 101 15.89 11.43 -42.65
C THR A 101 16.42 10.74 -43.91
N LEU A 102 16.30 9.41 -44.02
CA LEU A 102 16.60 8.67 -45.25
C LEU A 102 15.77 9.14 -46.43
N GLY A 103 14.45 9.33 -46.27
CA GLY A 103 13.57 9.82 -47.33
C GLY A 103 13.97 11.22 -47.83
N VAL A 104 14.31 12.13 -46.91
CA VAL A 104 14.77 13.48 -47.26
C VAL A 104 16.12 13.44 -47.98
N LEU A 105 17.06 12.61 -47.51
CA LEU A 105 18.37 12.45 -48.14
C LEU A 105 18.25 11.88 -49.57
N VAL A 106 17.40 10.87 -49.76
CA VAL A 106 17.14 10.29 -51.10
C VAL A 106 16.52 11.34 -52.03
N ASN A 107 15.51 12.07 -51.55
CA ASN A 107 14.88 13.12 -52.35
C ASN A 107 15.86 14.25 -52.71
N ALA A 108 16.69 14.67 -51.76
CA ALA A 108 17.74 15.67 -51.99
C ALA A 108 18.79 15.16 -52.98
N ALA A 109 19.23 13.90 -52.88
CA ALA A 109 20.20 13.31 -53.79
C ALA A 109 19.68 13.22 -55.24
N ILE A 110 18.38 12.94 -55.42
CA ILE A 110 17.72 12.97 -56.73
C ILE A 110 17.63 14.42 -57.25
N ALA A 111 17.18 15.35 -56.41
CA ALA A 111 17.01 16.75 -56.79
C ALA A 111 18.33 17.46 -57.13
N LEU A 112 19.44 17.09 -56.48
CA LEU A 112 20.79 17.60 -56.72
C LEU A 112 21.48 16.95 -57.92
N GLY A 113 20.83 16.00 -58.61
CA GLY A 113 21.40 15.34 -59.79
C GLY A 113 22.62 14.44 -59.51
N TRP A 114 22.90 14.13 -58.24
CA TRP A 114 24.03 13.30 -57.82
C TRP A 114 23.98 11.88 -58.41
N LEU A 115 22.76 11.36 -58.63
CA LEU A 115 22.52 10.05 -59.26
C LEU A 115 22.92 10.05 -60.74
N ASP A 116 22.74 11.19 -61.42
CA ASP A 116 23.11 11.39 -62.82
C ASP A 116 24.64 11.59 -62.97
N TRP A 117 25.27 12.20 -61.96
CA TRP A 117 26.73 12.31 -61.84
C TRP A 117 27.40 10.95 -61.56
N LEU A 118 26.88 10.17 -60.58
CA LEU A 118 27.36 8.82 -60.26
C LEU A 118 27.24 7.86 -61.45
N ARG A 119 26.15 7.95 -62.22
CA ARG A 119 25.93 7.15 -63.42
C ARG A 119 26.91 7.48 -64.56
N ARG A 120 27.50 8.68 -64.57
CA ARG A 120 28.56 9.08 -65.50
C ARG A 120 29.98 8.82 -64.97
N ALA A 121 30.14 8.65 -63.67
CA ALA A 121 31.42 8.39 -63.01
C ALA A 121 31.72 6.90 -62.80
N ALA A 122 30.71 6.02 -62.93
CA ALA A 122 30.93 4.59 -63.04
C ALA A 122 31.44 4.26 -64.46
N PRO A 123 32.62 3.63 -64.61
CA PRO A 123 33.19 3.27 -65.92
C PRO A 123 32.39 2.18 -66.65
#